data_AF-A0AAJ4AGE6-F1
#
_entry.id   AF-A0AAJ4AGE6-F1
#
_cell.length_a   1.000
_cell.length_b   1.000
_cell.length_c   1.000
_cell.angle_alpha   90.00
_cell.angle_beta   90.00
_cell.angle_gamma   90.00
#
_symmetry.space_group_name_H-M   'P 1'
#
loop_
_entity.id
_entity.type
_entity.pdbx_description
1 polymer ?
#
loop_
_entity_poly.entity_id
_entity_poly.type
_entity_poly.pdbx_seq_one_letter_code
_entity_poly.pdbx_strand_id
1 'polypeptide(L)'
;MNIIEMLSSFLQEDMLSRAQSKELLHKIADTPQHAEILGALISKRKFQVLQVRSDLKLKDLNTLLGTDEYAFFTRKKPVTGDLTEELKFFLEQVALKHFESLPLLWAQVERHKLRSKQLSALTDTPKLSYSDIEYYSDLIEEISEDPQIVSVPFDDGLYRLSDAILLSNIELFVIKQKWYELLFLMEHSSSGQHFVMFHKSGENKYPCLCSSAMITDWQHKHRWLSFSPFFQHERWSLLISKEAIDSLNKTGVFNGLSNNLPTLEQFDSDCMAKANSSYKRCEILRLTVCGNQIQQLYLLYLAQKQMAKQLAQSDYGCAYTIINNPWLLNFYAQLEGNAYVHCGSFGINQGECPTYRGMWLVKEFNRQYSYINFKRYKSMARQKIMTLEKSDA
;
A
#
# COMPACT_ATOMS: atom_id res chain seq x y z
N MET A 1 36.31 11.72 2.97
CA MET A 1 35.28 12.39 3.79
C MET A 1 34.47 11.32 4.51
N ASN A 2 34.48 11.35 5.85
CA ASN A 2 33.58 10.50 6.65
C ASN A 2 32.13 10.94 6.39
N ILE A 3 31.15 10.03 6.52
CA ILE A 3 29.72 10.33 6.29
C ILE A 3 29.24 11.48 7.20
N ILE A 4 29.75 11.61 8.43
CA ILE A 4 29.39 12.71 9.34
C ILE A 4 29.87 14.06 8.80
N GLU A 5 31.10 14.14 8.29
CA GLU A 5 31.65 15.37 7.67
C GLU A 5 30.84 15.77 6.43
N MET A 6 30.46 14.78 5.61
CA MET A 6 29.61 14.97 4.44
C MET A 6 28.25 15.54 4.82
N LEU A 7 27.57 14.92 5.78
CA LEU A 7 26.26 15.36 6.26
C LEU A 7 26.35 16.77 6.87
N SER A 8 27.39 17.05 7.66
CA SER A 8 27.64 18.38 8.23
C SER A 8 27.84 19.44 7.15
N SER A 9 28.60 19.14 6.09
CA SER A 9 28.77 20.02 4.94
C SER A 9 27.44 20.27 4.21
N PHE A 10 26.64 19.23 3.98
CA PHE A 10 25.32 19.37 3.35
C PHE A 10 24.33 20.16 4.19
N LEU A 11 24.48 20.23 5.52
CA LEU A 11 23.66 21.12 6.35
C LEU A 11 23.98 22.61 6.17
N GLN A 12 25.17 22.96 5.68
CA GLN A 12 25.52 24.36 5.38
C GLN A 12 24.93 24.82 4.05
N GLU A 13 24.62 23.88 3.14
CA GLU A 13 24.04 24.18 1.83
C GLU A 13 22.54 24.46 1.93
N ASP A 14 22.04 25.52 1.30
CA ASP A 14 20.61 25.82 1.27
C ASP A 14 19.83 24.82 0.41
N MET A 15 20.41 24.39 -0.70
CA MET A 15 19.86 23.34 -1.57
C MET A 15 20.97 22.44 -2.08
N LEU A 16 20.71 21.13 -2.12
CA LEU A 16 21.61 20.18 -2.74
C LEU A 16 21.44 20.18 -4.27
N SER A 17 22.56 20.24 -4.99
CA SER A 17 22.58 19.94 -6.42
C SER A 17 22.23 18.48 -6.68
N ARG A 18 21.80 18.15 -7.91
CA ARG A 18 21.53 16.75 -8.31
C ARG A 18 22.71 15.81 -8.06
N ALA A 19 23.94 16.30 -8.25
CA ALA A 19 25.15 15.51 -8.01
C ALA A 19 25.33 15.24 -6.51
N GLN A 20 25.20 16.27 -5.66
CA GLN A 20 25.30 16.12 -4.20
C GLN A 20 24.20 15.22 -3.65
N SER A 21 22.95 15.36 -4.10
CA SER A 21 21.86 14.48 -3.70
C SER A 21 22.15 13.02 -4.09
N LYS A 22 22.67 12.78 -5.30
CA LYS A 22 23.02 11.43 -5.74
C LYS A 22 24.17 10.85 -4.91
N GLU A 23 25.20 11.66 -4.62
CA GLU A 23 26.32 11.26 -3.76
C GLU A 23 25.85 10.91 -2.35
N LEU A 24 24.99 11.73 -1.74
CA LEU A 24 24.41 11.48 -0.43
C LEU A 24 23.64 10.15 -0.40
N LEU A 25 22.73 9.96 -1.35
CA LEU A 25 21.91 8.74 -1.42
C LEU A 25 22.77 7.49 -1.62
N HIS A 26 23.79 7.58 -2.47
CA HIS A 26 24.75 6.50 -2.67
C HIS A 26 25.52 6.19 -1.39
N LYS A 27 26.01 7.21 -0.68
CA LYS A 27 26.78 7.03 0.55
C LYS A 27 25.96 6.40 1.68
N ILE A 28 24.70 6.80 1.82
CA ILE A 28 23.78 6.18 2.79
C ILE A 28 23.46 4.75 2.37
N ALA A 29 23.19 4.51 1.08
CA ALA A 29 22.91 3.17 0.55
C ALA A 29 24.05 2.17 0.79
N ASP A 30 25.31 2.63 0.71
CA ASP A 30 26.51 1.83 0.95
C ASP A 30 26.83 1.65 2.45
N THR A 31 26.13 2.36 3.33
CA THR A 31 26.31 2.20 4.78
C THR A 31 25.67 0.88 5.21
N PRO A 32 26.43 -0.07 5.81
CA PRO A 32 25.85 -1.32 6.30
C PRO A 32 24.68 -1.05 7.25
N GLN A 33 23.59 -1.80 7.10
CA GLN A 33 22.40 -1.68 7.97
C GLN A 33 21.74 -0.29 7.94
N HIS A 34 21.89 0.50 6.87
CA HIS A 34 21.27 1.83 6.76
C HIS A 34 19.76 1.80 7.05
N ALA A 35 19.05 0.76 6.57
CA ALA A 35 17.63 0.56 6.84
C ALA A 35 17.32 0.37 8.33
N GLU A 36 18.17 -0.37 9.06
CA GLU A 36 18.02 -0.56 10.51
C GLU A 36 18.28 0.74 11.27
N ILE A 37 19.31 1.51 10.87
CA ILE A 37 19.62 2.81 11.46
C ILE A 37 18.44 3.78 11.30
N LEU A 38 17.93 3.92 10.07
CA LEU A 38 16.81 4.80 9.75
C LEU A 38 15.52 4.34 10.46
N GLY A 39 15.22 3.04 10.41
CA GLY A 39 14.07 2.44 11.07
C GLY A 39 14.10 2.57 12.60
N ALA A 40 15.27 2.39 13.23
CA ALA A 40 15.45 2.57 14.66
C ALA A 40 15.25 4.04 15.07
N LEU A 41 15.72 4.98 14.25
CA LEU A 41 15.54 6.41 14.51
C LEU A 41 14.07 6.81 14.40
N ILE A 42 13.35 6.39 13.35
CA ILE A 42 11.90 6.61 13.23
C ILE A 42 11.15 6.01 14.42
N SER A 43 11.51 4.79 14.84
CA SER A 43 10.88 4.11 15.97
C SER A 43 11.13 4.85 17.30
N LYS A 44 12.35 5.33 17.51
CA LYS A 44 12.72 6.17 18.67
C LYS A 44 11.87 7.45 18.70
N ARG A 45 11.72 8.13 17.56
CA ARG A 45 10.92 9.36 17.47
C ARG A 45 9.43 9.11 17.67
N LYS A 46 8.89 8.06 17.06
CA LYS A 46 7.52 7.59 17.32
C LYS A 46 7.29 7.39 18.82
N PHE A 47 8.19 6.68 19.49
CA PHE A 47 8.07 6.44 20.93
C PHE A 47 8.09 7.74 21.75
N GLN A 48 9.04 8.65 21.47
CA GLN A 48 9.13 9.94 22.15
C GLN A 48 7.88 10.80 21.97
N VAL A 49 7.32 10.86 20.76
CA VAL A 49 6.06 11.58 20.51
C VAL A 49 4.93 10.95 21.31
N LEU A 50 4.78 9.62 21.28
CA LEU A 50 3.71 8.91 21.99
C LEU A 50 3.81 9.01 23.52
N GLN A 51 5.00 9.27 24.08
CA GLN A 51 5.15 9.54 25.52
C GLN A 51 4.48 10.85 25.95
N VAL A 52 4.42 11.84 25.06
CA VAL A 52 3.82 13.15 25.33
C VAL A 52 2.39 13.24 24.77
N ARG A 53 2.13 12.52 23.67
CA ARG A 53 0.88 12.53 22.89
C ARG A 53 0.32 11.13 22.71
N SER A 54 -0.12 10.55 23.83
CA SER A 54 -0.70 9.19 23.85
C SER A 54 -2.01 9.09 23.04
N ASP A 55 -2.70 10.20 22.82
CA ASP A 55 -3.88 10.32 21.95
C ASP A 55 -3.59 9.93 20.49
N LEU A 56 -2.33 10.06 20.06
CA LEU A 56 -1.89 9.75 18.70
C LEU A 56 -1.55 8.27 18.46
N LYS A 57 -1.75 7.38 19.46
CA LYS A 57 -1.36 5.96 19.38
C LYS A 57 -1.91 5.20 18.17
N LEU A 58 -3.07 5.58 17.64
CA LEU A 58 -3.69 4.95 16.46
C LEU A 58 -3.66 5.86 15.22
N LYS A 59 -2.80 6.89 15.22
CA LYS A 59 -2.50 7.68 14.03
C LYS A 59 -1.37 7.04 13.24
N ASP A 60 -1.31 7.37 11.95
CA ASP A 60 -0.20 6.94 11.10
C ASP A 60 1.09 7.70 11.40
N LEU A 61 2.20 7.17 10.89
CA LEU A 61 3.53 7.75 11.02
C LEU A 61 3.62 9.14 10.38
N ASN A 62 2.89 9.40 9.29
CA ASN A 62 2.91 10.71 8.66
C ASN A 62 2.35 11.80 9.60
N THR A 63 1.24 11.50 10.27
CA THR A 63 0.63 12.37 11.27
C THR A 63 1.52 12.53 12.49
N LEU A 64 2.08 11.42 13.01
CA LEU A 64 2.96 11.43 14.18
C LEU A 64 4.25 12.23 13.95
N LEU A 65 4.86 12.11 12.77
CA LEU A 65 6.10 12.81 12.41
C LEU A 65 5.84 14.22 11.85
N GLY A 66 4.57 14.61 11.73
CA GLY A 66 4.16 15.98 11.36
C GLY A 66 3.89 16.89 12.57
N THR A 67 4.09 16.42 13.81
CA THR A 67 3.74 17.18 15.01
C THR A 67 4.84 18.15 15.48
N ASP A 68 4.45 19.15 16.26
CA ASP A 68 5.38 20.07 16.91
C ASP A 68 6.27 19.34 17.94
N GLU A 69 5.75 18.31 18.62
CA GLU A 69 6.53 17.49 19.54
C GLU A 69 7.65 16.75 18.80
N TYR A 70 7.37 16.20 17.62
CA TYR A 70 8.43 15.63 16.77
C TYR A 70 9.48 16.70 16.42
N ALA A 71 9.06 17.88 15.95
CA ALA A 71 9.97 18.98 15.63
C ALA A 71 10.83 19.42 16.83
N PHE A 72 10.30 19.37 18.05
CA PHE A 72 11.06 19.64 19.27
C PHE A 72 12.14 18.58 19.55
N PHE A 73 11.80 17.30 19.39
CA PHE A 73 12.74 16.20 19.66
C PHE A 73 13.90 16.13 18.66
N THR A 74 13.69 16.56 17.43
CA THR A 74 14.73 16.55 16.37
C THR A 74 15.75 17.68 16.52
N ARG A 75 15.41 18.83 17.12
CA ARG A 75 16.32 19.97 17.31
C ARG A 75 17.41 19.76 18.36
N LYS A 76 17.24 18.79 19.25
CA LYS A 76 18.18 18.56 20.36
C LYS A 76 19.41 17.81 19.85
N LYS A 77 20.53 18.52 19.75
CA LYS A 77 21.84 17.89 19.47
C LYS A 77 22.17 16.89 20.61
N PRO A 78 22.67 15.69 20.31
CA PRO A 78 23.14 14.76 21.34
C PRO A 78 24.24 15.43 22.18
N VAL A 79 24.18 15.21 23.50
CA VAL A 79 25.16 15.71 24.48
C VAL A 79 26.36 14.76 24.58
N THR A 80 26.25 13.56 24.00
CA THR A 80 27.28 12.51 24.03
C THR A 80 28.24 12.64 22.85
N GLY A 81 29.52 12.34 23.07
CA GLY A 81 30.51 12.16 21.99
C GLY A 81 30.40 10.80 21.28
N ASP A 82 29.22 10.18 21.31
CA ASP A 82 28.96 8.91 20.64
C ASP A 82 28.73 9.17 19.14
N LEU A 83 29.67 8.71 18.31
CA LEU A 83 29.63 8.84 16.85
C LEU A 83 28.34 8.28 16.24
N THR A 84 27.72 7.29 16.87
CA THR A 84 26.47 6.68 16.41
C THR A 84 25.29 7.64 16.60
N GLU A 85 25.23 8.31 17.75
CA GLU A 85 24.18 9.30 18.02
C GLU A 85 24.42 10.59 17.24
N GLU A 86 25.67 10.99 17.02
CA GLU A 86 26.01 12.10 16.11
C GLU A 86 25.56 11.79 14.69
N LEU A 87 25.89 10.61 14.15
CA LEU A 87 25.47 10.19 12.81
C LEU A 87 23.94 10.26 12.66
N LYS A 88 23.19 9.68 13.62
CA LYS A 88 21.72 9.71 13.61
C LYS A 88 21.18 11.14 13.63
N PHE A 89 21.77 12.02 14.43
CA PHE A 89 21.39 13.43 14.47
C PHE A 89 21.61 14.11 13.12
N PHE A 90 22.80 14.00 12.54
CA PHE A 90 23.11 14.61 11.25
C PHE A 90 22.24 14.06 10.11
N LEU A 91 21.96 12.75 10.09
CA LEU A 91 21.04 12.13 9.14
C LEU A 91 19.64 12.73 9.24
N GLU A 92 19.11 12.88 10.46
CA GLU A 92 17.78 13.47 10.68
C GLU A 92 17.72 14.93 10.22
N GLN A 93 18.73 15.72 10.56
CA GLN A 93 18.77 17.14 10.15
C GLN A 93 18.84 17.28 8.64
N VAL A 94 19.66 16.46 7.96
CA VAL A 94 19.77 16.46 6.50
C VAL A 94 18.45 16.03 5.86
N ALA A 95 17.80 15.01 6.43
CA ALA A 95 16.49 14.55 5.95
C ALA A 95 15.43 15.66 6.05
N LEU A 96 15.36 16.36 7.18
CA LEU A 96 14.42 17.46 7.38
C LEU A 96 14.71 18.65 6.45
N LYS A 97 15.99 19.01 6.27
CA LYS A 97 16.39 20.15 5.44
C LYS A 97 16.15 19.89 3.95
N HIS A 98 16.51 18.71 3.46
CA HIS A 98 16.63 18.45 2.01
C HIS A 98 15.62 17.45 1.45
N PHE A 99 14.91 16.70 2.30
CA PHE A 99 13.99 15.62 1.89
C PHE A 99 12.62 15.72 2.57
N GLU A 100 12.31 16.82 3.25
CA GLU A 100 11.12 17.08 4.08
C GLU A 100 11.01 16.21 5.35
N SER A 101 11.39 14.94 5.30
CA SER A 101 11.29 14.04 6.44
C SER A 101 12.26 12.87 6.36
N LEU A 102 12.52 12.26 7.52
CA LEU A 102 13.36 11.06 7.64
C LEU A 102 12.81 9.84 6.86
N PRO A 103 11.50 9.52 6.90
CA PRO A 103 10.94 8.47 6.05
C PRO A 103 11.12 8.74 4.55
N LEU A 104 11.00 10.00 4.11
CA LEU A 104 11.19 10.34 2.70
C LEU A 104 12.65 10.20 2.29
N LEU A 105 13.62 10.59 3.13
CA LEU A 105 15.03 10.28 2.87
C LEU A 105 15.23 8.75 2.72
N TRP A 106 14.68 7.95 3.62
CA TRP A 106 14.78 6.49 3.52
C TRP A 106 14.18 5.96 2.21
N ALA A 107 12.98 6.41 1.84
CA ALA A 107 12.35 6.05 0.58
C ALA A 107 13.22 6.41 -0.64
N GLN A 108 13.88 7.57 -0.61
CA GLN A 108 14.80 8.00 -1.67
C GLN A 108 16.06 7.14 -1.76
N VAL A 109 16.59 6.69 -0.62
CA VAL A 109 17.74 5.77 -0.57
C VAL A 109 17.35 4.42 -1.17
N GLU A 110 16.20 3.87 -0.81
CA GLU A 110 15.74 2.58 -1.36
C GLU A 110 15.42 2.67 -2.85
N ARG A 111 14.79 3.78 -3.28
CA ARG A 111 14.59 4.06 -4.71
C ARG A 111 15.93 4.10 -5.46
N HIS A 112 16.94 4.78 -4.90
CA HIS A 112 18.26 4.86 -5.51
C HIS A 112 18.90 3.46 -5.65
N LYS A 113 18.82 2.64 -4.60
CA LYS A 113 19.29 1.26 -4.61
C LYS A 113 18.58 0.38 -5.64
N LEU A 114 17.28 0.57 -5.85
CA LEU A 114 16.55 -0.20 -6.86
C LEU A 114 16.95 0.22 -8.27
N ARG A 115 17.10 1.52 -8.51
CA ARG A 115 17.58 2.05 -9.79
C ARG A 115 18.99 1.60 -10.14
N SER A 116 19.86 1.38 -9.15
CA SER A 116 21.20 0.83 -9.40
C SER A 116 21.18 -0.65 -9.80
N LYS A 117 20.10 -1.39 -9.53
CA LYS A 117 19.88 -2.77 -10.00
C LYS A 117 19.30 -2.86 -11.42
N GLN A 118 19.05 -1.73 -12.09
CA GLN A 118 18.51 -1.76 -13.46
C GLN A 118 19.39 -2.62 -14.36
N LEU A 119 18.76 -3.45 -15.18
CA LEU A 119 19.45 -4.38 -16.09
C LEU A 119 19.92 -3.66 -17.36
N SER A 120 19.11 -2.73 -17.85
CA SER A 120 19.40 -1.88 -19.01
C SER A 120 18.40 -0.73 -19.03
N ALA A 121 18.70 0.33 -19.79
CA ALA A 121 17.78 1.42 -20.04
C ALA A 121 16.94 1.14 -21.30
N LEU A 122 15.67 1.50 -21.25
CA LEU A 122 14.81 1.61 -22.41
C LEU A 122 15.15 2.86 -23.20
N THR A 123 15.09 2.74 -24.52
CA THR A 123 15.20 3.90 -25.42
C THR A 123 13.93 4.75 -25.41
N ASP A 124 12.77 4.14 -25.16
CA ASP A 124 11.47 4.81 -25.13
C ASP A 124 10.58 4.28 -24.00
N THR A 125 9.89 5.19 -23.31
CA THR A 125 8.92 4.84 -22.27
C THR A 125 7.62 4.32 -22.88
N PRO A 126 7.04 3.22 -22.35
CA PRO A 126 5.81 2.65 -22.89
C PRO A 126 4.64 3.64 -22.80
N LYS A 127 3.99 3.91 -23.93
CA LYS A 127 2.76 4.71 -23.98
C LYS A 127 1.56 3.83 -23.62
N LEU A 128 1.09 3.96 -22.38
CA LEU A 128 -0.10 3.24 -21.91
C LEU A 128 -1.36 3.74 -22.61
N SER A 129 -2.14 2.83 -23.19
CA SER A 129 -3.40 3.13 -23.85
C SER A 129 -4.61 3.01 -22.91
N TYR A 130 -5.78 3.44 -23.39
CA TYR A 130 -7.07 3.27 -22.72
C TYR A 130 -7.90 2.12 -23.32
N SER A 131 -7.23 1.01 -23.66
CA SER A 131 -7.83 -0.14 -24.35
C SER A 131 -7.63 -1.43 -23.57
N ASP A 132 -8.71 -2.02 -23.03
CA ASP A 132 -8.65 -3.20 -22.15
C ASP A 132 -7.91 -4.39 -22.80
N ILE A 133 -8.00 -4.54 -24.13
CA ILE A 133 -7.42 -5.68 -24.88
C ILE A 133 -5.89 -5.64 -24.97
N GLU A 134 -5.29 -4.47 -24.72
CA GLU A 134 -3.84 -4.29 -24.70
C GLU A 134 -3.22 -4.65 -23.36
N TYR A 135 -4.04 -5.05 -22.38
CA TYR A 135 -3.58 -5.47 -21.08
C TYR A 135 -3.84 -6.95 -20.86
N TYR A 136 -2.97 -7.57 -20.09
CA TYR A 136 -3.16 -8.93 -19.57
C TYR A 136 -2.73 -8.96 -18.11
N SER A 137 -3.17 -9.98 -17.40
CA SER A 137 -2.87 -10.15 -15.99
C SER A 137 -2.56 -11.58 -15.66
N ASP A 138 -1.94 -11.77 -14.51
CA ASP A 138 -1.66 -13.09 -13.97
C ASP A 138 -1.69 -13.05 -12.43
N LEU A 139 -1.78 -14.24 -11.83
CA LEU A 139 -1.59 -14.46 -10.40
C LEU A 139 -0.32 -15.31 -10.21
N ILE A 140 0.78 -14.66 -9.85
CA ILE A 140 2.10 -15.29 -9.71
C ILE A 140 2.30 -15.66 -8.24
N GLU A 141 2.57 -16.93 -7.94
CA GLU A 141 2.68 -17.44 -6.56
C GLU A 141 3.90 -16.95 -5.81
N GLU A 142 5.04 -16.77 -6.49
CA GLU A 142 6.28 -16.29 -5.87
C GLU A 142 7.03 -15.35 -6.83
N ILE A 143 6.78 -14.04 -6.70
CA ILE A 143 7.39 -13.04 -7.58
C ILE A 143 8.91 -12.88 -7.41
N SER A 144 9.48 -13.36 -6.29
CA SER A 144 10.93 -13.28 -6.07
C SER A 144 11.70 -14.26 -6.94
N GLU A 145 11.05 -15.36 -7.34
CA GLU A 145 11.60 -16.42 -8.20
C GLU A 145 11.25 -16.21 -9.69
N ASP A 146 10.29 -15.34 -9.98
CA ASP A 146 9.86 -15.06 -11.35
C ASP A 146 10.97 -14.36 -12.16
N PRO A 147 11.41 -14.92 -13.31
CA PRO A 147 12.53 -14.38 -14.08
C PRO A 147 12.11 -13.23 -15.01
N GLN A 148 10.84 -12.84 -15.04
CA GLN A 148 10.33 -11.85 -15.99
C GLN A 148 11.00 -10.49 -15.78
N ILE A 149 11.43 -9.93 -16.90
CA ILE A 149 12.00 -8.59 -16.98
C ILE A 149 10.90 -7.67 -17.51
N VAL A 150 10.69 -6.56 -16.81
CA VAL A 150 9.59 -5.63 -17.08
C VAL A 150 10.10 -4.19 -17.03
N SER A 151 9.38 -3.32 -17.71
CA SER A 151 9.51 -1.87 -17.53
C SER A 151 8.43 -1.34 -16.60
N VAL A 152 8.60 -0.11 -16.10
CA VAL A 152 7.55 0.65 -15.42
C VAL A 152 7.31 1.97 -16.17
N PRO A 153 6.10 2.55 -16.12
CA PRO A 153 5.75 3.69 -16.98
C PRO A 153 6.31 5.05 -16.54
N PHE A 154 6.96 5.12 -15.38
CA PHE A 154 7.52 6.35 -14.80
C PHE A 154 9.05 6.35 -14.72
N ASP A 155 9.70 5.31 -15.23
CA ASP A 155 11.14 5.10 -15.17
C ASP A 155 11.62 4.52 -16.50
N ASP A 156 12.87 4.78 -16.88
CA ASP A 156 13.48 4.29 -18.11
C ASP A 156 14.21 2.95 -17.91
N GLY A 157 14.34 2.45 -16.68
CA GLY A 157 15.00 1.16 -16.42
C GLY A 157 14.16 -0.08 -16.75
N LEU A 158 14.86 -1.16 -17.09
CA LEU A 158 14.36 -2.53 -17.09
C LEU A 158 14.75 -3.25 -15.80
N TYR A 159 13.78 -3.89 -15.17
CA TYR A 159 13.91 -4.48 -13.84
C TYR A 159 13.39 -5.91 -13.82
N ARG A 160 13.85 -6.71 -12.86
CA ARG A 160 13.13 -7.93 -12.47
C ARG A 160 11.75 -7.55 -11.91
N LEU A 161 10.77 -8.42 -12.09
CA LEU A 161 9.39 -8.18 -11.65
C LEU A 161 9.30 -7.75 -10.18
N SER A 162 9.98 -8.46 -9.28
CA SER A 162 9.99 -8.17 -7.84
C SER A 162 10.58 -6.79 -7.51
N ASP A 163 11.68 -6.39 -8.16
CA ASP A 163 12.26 -5.05 -7.98
C ASP A 163 11.33 -3.96 -8.56
N ALA A 164 10.67 -4.22 -9.69
CA ALA A 164 9.70 -3.31 -10.31
C ALA A 164 8.47 -3.07 -9.43
N ILE A 165 7.93 -4.13 -8.80
CA ILE A 165 6.82 -4.04 -7.85
C ILE A 165 7.22 -3.23 -6.62
N LEU A 166 8.39 -3.52 -6.03
CA LEU A 166 8.88 -2.78 -4.88
C LEU A 166 9.11 -1.29 -5.21
N LEU A 167 9.71 -0.98 -6.37
CA LEU A 167 9.89 0.39 -6.83
C LEU A 167 8.54 1.10 -6.99
N SER A 168 7.56 0.43 -7.57
CA SER A 168 6.20 0.97 -7.76
C SER A 168 5.49 1.24 -6.44
N ASN A 169 5.64 0.35 -5.45
CA ASN A 169 5.08 0.52 -4.11
C ASN A 169 5.74 1.68 -3.36
N ILE A 170 7.06 1.86 -3.47
CA ILE A 170 7.77 3.01 -2.87
C ILE A 170 7.28 4.32 -3.49
N GLU A 171 7.19 4.39 -4.82
CA GLU A 171 6.73 5.58 -5.53
C GLU A 171 5.28 5.95 -5.18
N LEU A 172 4.37 4.97 -5.16
CA LEU A 172 2.96 5.25 -4.88
C LEU A 172 2.68 5.45 -3.39
N PHE A 173 2.98 4.45 -2.55
CA PHE A 173 2.52 4.45 -1.17
C PHE A 173 3.38 5.34 -0.28
N VAL A 174 4.71 5.30 -0.44
CA VAL A 174 5.61 6.01 0.48
C VAL A 174 5.83 7.45 0.02
N ILE A 175 6.25 7.65 -1.23
CA ILE A 175 6.59 8.99 -1.74
C ILE A 175 5.33 9.83 -1.98
N LYS A 176 4.34 9.31 -2.72
CA LYS A 176 3.13 10.08 -3.07
C LYS A 176 2.09 10.10 -1.96
N GLN A 177 1.82 8.96 -1.32
CA GLN A 177 0.75 8.84 -0.31
C GLN A 177 1.23 8.96 1.14
N LYS A 178 2.55 9.07 1.37
CA LYS A 178 3.14 9.23 2.71
C LYS A 178 2.78 8.11 3.70
N TRP A 179 2.49 6.90 3.21
CA TRP A 179 2.25 5.73 4.05
C TRP A 179 3.58 5.11 4.51
N TYR A 180 4.21 5.75 5.49
CA TYR A 180 5.58 5.44 5.91
C TYR A 180 5.74 4.09 6.62
N GLU A 181 4.66 3.50 7.15
CA GLU A 181 4.67 2.17 7.75
C GLU A 181 5.17 1.10 6.77
N LEU A 182 4.95 1.31 5.46
CA LEU A 182 5.37 0.38 4.42
C LEU A 182 6.90 0.22 4.34
N LEU A 183 7.69 1.20 4.79
CA LEU A 183 9.16 1.12 4.83
C LEU A 183 9.64 -0.02 5.73
N PHE A 184 8.91 -0.33 6.80
CA PHE A 184 9.25 -1.43 7.71
C PHE A 184 8.86 -2.80 7.14
N LEU A 185 8.14 -2.84 6.02
CA LEU A 185 7.51 -4.04 5.45
C LEU A 185 7.80 -4.17 3.95
N MET A 186 8.93 -3.61 3.50
CA MET A 186 9.29 -3.57 2.08
C MET A 186 9.52 -4.96 1.49
N GLU A 187 10.04 -5.91 2.29
CA GLU A 187 10.29 -7.30 1.86
C GLU A 187 9.03 -7.97 1.30
N HIS A 188 7.85 -7.67 1.86
CA HIS A 188 6.57 -8.18 1.36
C HIS A 188 6.16 -7.62 -0.01
N SER A 189 6.81 -6.57 -0.48
CA SER A 189 6.58 -6.06 -1.84
C SER A 189 7.40 -6.80 -2.90
N SER A 190 8.38 -7.60 -2.50
CA SER A 190 9.32 -8.26 -3.41
C SER A 190 9.23 -9.79 -3.40
N SER A 191 8.30 -10.37 -2.64
CA SER A 191 8.10 -11.81 -2.51
C SER A 191 6.63 -12.18 -2.29
N GLY A 192 6.36 -13.48 -2.34
CA GLY A 192 5.03 -14.07 -2.17
C GLY A 192 4.15 -13.95 -3.41
N GLN A 193 2.87 -14.21 -3.21
CA GLN A 193 1.90 -14.25 -4.30
C GLN A 193 1.39 -12.85 -4.62
N HIS A 194 1.43 -12.47 -5.90
CA HIS A 194 0.93 -11.19 -6.38
C HIS A 194 0.04 -11.37 -7.59
N PHE A 195 -1.06 -10.62 -7.60
CA PHE A 195 -1.69 -10.22 -8.83
C PHE A 195 -0.80 -9.22 -9.54
N VAL A 196 -0.59 -9.40 -10.83
CA VAL A 196 0.14 -8.47 -11.69
C VAL A 196 -0.66 -8.17 -12.95
N MET A 197 -0.57 -6.93 -13.43
CA MET A 197 -1.17 -6.51 -14.69
C MET A 197 -0.15 -5.79 -15.54
N PHE A 198 -0.05 -6.23 -16.79
CA PHE A 198 0.90 -5.71 -17.76
C PHE A 198 0.18 -5.07 -18.93
N HIS A 199 0.78 -4.01 -19.48
CA HIS A 199 0.48 -3.54 -20.83
C HIS A 199 1.38 -4.27 -21.82
N LYS A 200 0.80 -4.79 -22.89
CA LYS A 200 1.52 -5.48 -23.96
C LYS A 200 2.47 -4.49 -24.61
N SER A 201 3.75 -4.82 -24.58
CA SER A 201 4.73 -4.09 -25.34
C SER A 201 4.47 -4.37 -26.83
N GLY A 202 4.05 -3.35 -27.58
CA GLY A 202 3.81 -3.48 -29.02
C GLY A 202 5.09 -3.94 -29.74
N GLU A 203 5.98 -3.00 -30.05
CA GLU A 203 7.29 -3.27 -30.66
C GLU A 203 8.39 -3.55 -29.63
N ASN A 204 8.18 -3.16 -28.37
CA ASN A 204 9.12 -3.42 -27.28
C ASN A 204 9.13 -4.91 -26.91
N LYS A 205 10.30 -5.45 -26.56
CA LYS A 205 10.45 -6.86 -26.16
C LYS A 205 9.90 -7.17 -24.77
N TYR A 206 9.85 -6.17 -23.88
CA TYR A 206 9.54 -6.34 -22.46
C TYR A 206 8.20 -5.70 -22.11
N PRO A 207 7.29 -6.41 -21.41
CA PRO A 207 6.00 -5.84 -21.02
C PRO A 207 6.17 -4.74 -19.97
N CYS A 208 5.18 -3.85 -19.89
CA CYS A 208 5.17 -2.76 -18.92
C CYS A 208 4.28 -3.11 -17.73
N LEU A 209 4.85 -3.17 -16.51
CA LEU A 209 4.10 -3.38 -15.27
C LEU A 209 3.23 -2.15 -14.98
N CYS A 210 1.91 -2.36 -15.07
CA CYS A 210 0.92 -1.31 -14.90
C CYS A 210 0.22 -1.36 -13.54
N SER A 211 0.12 -2.56 -12.94
CA SER A 211 -0.45 -2.72 -11.61
C SER A 211 0.04 -3.99 -10.94
N SER A 212 0.07 -3.97 -9.61
CA SER A 212 0.30 -5.15 -8.79
C SER A 212 -0.51 -5.07 -7.50
N ALA A 213 -0.84 -6.22 -6.90
CA ALA A 213 -1.35 -6.31 -5.54
C ALA A 213 -0.89 -7.62 -4.90
N MET A 214 -0.49 -7.56 -3.64
CA MET A 214 -0.14 -8.76 -2.89
C MET A 214 -1.41 -9.52 -2.52
N ILE A 215 -1.44 -10.82 -2.81
CA ILE A 215 -2.54 -11.71 -2.48
C ILE A 215 -2.06 -12.66 -1.39
N THR A 216 -2.63 -12.53 -0.20
CA THR A 216 -2.21 -13.35 0.96
C THR A 216 -3.26 -14.42 1.23
N ASP A 217 -2.92 -15.69 1.01
CA ASP A 217 -3.83 -16.80 1.24
C ASP A 217 -4.20 -17.00 2.71
N TRP A 218 -5.35 -17.64 2.94
CA TRP A 218 -5.85 -18.00 4.27
C TRP A 218 -4.87 -18.81 5.11
N GLN A 219 -4.05 -19.65 4.47
CA GLN A 219 -3.00 -20.41 5.17
C GLN A 219 -1.99 -19.49 5.88
N HIS A 220 -1.84 -18.25 5.39
CA HIS A 220 -1.01 -17.20 5.96
C HIS A 220 -1.82 -16.12 6.70
N LYS A 221 -3.05 -16.44 7.16
CA LYS A 221 -3.94 -15.49 7.87
C LYS A 221 -3.31 -14.75 9.06
N HIS A 222 -2.29 -15.32 9.70
CA HIS A 222 -1.55 -14.69 10.79
C HIS A 222 -0.79 -13.43 10.34
N ARG A 223 -0.60 -13.26 9.03
CA ARG A 223 0.02 -12.07 8.40
C ARG A 223 -1.01 -11.08 7.88
N TRP A 224 -2.31 -11.39 7.96
CA TRP A 224 -3.33 -10.52 7.41
C TRP A 224 -3.48 -9.25 8.24
N LEU A 225 -3.46 -8.09 7.57
CA LEU A 225 -3.62 -6.81 8.23
C LEU A 225 -5.01 -6.66 8.84
N SER A 226 -6.03 -7.20 8.18
CA SER A 226 -7.43 -7.20 8.65
C SER A 226 -7.57 -7.79 10.04
N PHE A 227 -6.68 -8.72 10.42
CA PHE A 227 -6.69 -9.40 11.72
C PHE A 227 -5.59 -8.92 12.67
N SER A 228 -4.89 -7.84 12.30
CA SER A 228 -3.88 -7.25 13.19
C SER A 228 -4.52 -6.34 14.23
N PRO A 229 -3.87 -6.12 15.39
CA PRO A 229 -4.42 -5.30 16.47
C PRO A 229 -4.81 -3.87 16.05
N PHE A 230 -4.13 -3.29 15.05
CA PHE A 230 -4.44 -1.95 14.55
C PHE A 230 -5.79 -1.91 13.80
N PHE A 231 -6.18 -3.00 13.16
CA PHE A 231 -7.39 -3.09 12.33
C PHE A 231 -8.57 -3.81 13.03
N GLN A 232 -8.44 -4.12 14.32
CA GLN A 232 -9.44 -4.86 15.12
C GLN A 232 -9.76 -4.26 16.50
N HIS A 233 -9.16 -3.13 16.88
CA HIS A 233 -9.42 -2.52 18.20
C HIS A 233 -10.84 -1.93 18.33
N GLU A 234 -11.27 -1.65 19.56
CA GLU A 234 -12.61 -1.14 19.92
C GLU A 234 -13.08 0.12 19.17
N ARG A 235 -12.17 0.98 18.70
CA ARG A 235 -12.54 2.16 17.89
C ARG A 235 -12.96 1.86 16.45
N TRP A 236 -12.87 0.61 16.00
CA TRP A 236 -13.43 0.18 14.72
C TRP A 236 -14.93 -0.06 14.86
N SER A 237 -15.73 0.70 14.12
CA SER A 237 -17.18 0.49 14.03
C SER A 237 -17.46 -0.73 13.17
N LEU A 238 -18.36 -1.60 13.62
CA LEU A 238 -18.92 -2.69 12.81
C LEU A 238 -19.97 -2.11 11.85
N LEU A 239 -19.88 -2.45 10.56
CA LEU A 239 -20.76 -1.95 9.50
C LEU A 239 -21.55 -3.04 8.78
N ILE A 240 -21.38 -4.31 9.16
CA ILE A 240 -21.98 -5.43 8.45
C ILE A 240 -23.50 -5.46 8.67
N SER A 241 -24.28 -5.46 7.59
CA SER A 241 -25.75 -5.61 7.65
C SER A 241 -26.18 -7.08 7.62
N LYS A 242 -27.42 -7.36 8.04
CA LYS A 242 -27.99 -8.71 7.97
C LYS A 242 -28.02 -9.24 6.53
N GLU A 243 -28.37 -8.40 5.57
CA GLU A 243 -28.40 -8.75 4.14
C GLU A 243 -27.00 -9.10 3.63
N ALA A 244 -25.96 -8.40 4.11
CA ALA A 244 -24.57 -8.70 3.80
C ALA A 244 -24.14 -10.05 4.37
N ILE A 245 -24.54 -10.38 5.60
CA ILE A 245 -24.27 -11.69 6.22
C ILE A 245 -24.99 -12.82 5.47
N ASP A 246 -26.26 -12.62 5.11
CA ASP A 246 -27.01 -13.58 4.29
C ASP A 246 -26.33 -13.80 2.93
N SER A 247 -25.75 -12.74 2.35
CA SER A 247 -25.00 -12.82 1.09
C SER A 247 -23.67 -13.57 1.25
N LEU A 248 -22.94 -13.32 2.33
CA LEU A 248 -21.74 -14.06 2.70
C LEU A 248 -22.05 -15.56 2.89
N ASN A 249 -23.14 -15.90 3.59
CA ASN A 249 -23.56 -17.29 3.80
C ASN A 249 -23.92 -18.00 2.49
N LYS A 250 -24.58 -17.30 1.56
CA LYS A 250 -24.92 -17.84 0.23
C LYS A 250 -23.68 -18.20 -0.61
N THR A 251 -22.52 -17.63 -0.32
CA THR A 251 -21.29 -17.98 -1.05
C THR A 251 -20.78 -19.39 -0.74
N GLY A 252 -21.19 -19.98 0.40
CA GLY A 252 -20.66 -21.25 0.89
C GLY A 252 -19.26 -21.15 1.52
N VAL A 253 -18.63 -19.97 1.48
CA VAL A 253 -17.31 -19.70 2.08
C VAL A 253 -17.34 -19.83 3.61
N PHE A 254 -18.51 -19.61 4.20
CA PHE A 254 -18.73 -19.72 5.64
C PHE A 254 -19.91 -20.66 5.94
N ASN A 255 -19.77 -21.46 7.00
CA ASN A 255 -20.76 -22.41 7.48
C ASN A 255 -21.80 -21.73 8.40
N GLY A 256 -22.48 -20.68 7.90
CA GLY A 256 -23.58 -20.00 8.60
C GLY A 256 -23.13 -18.98 9.66
N LEU A 257 -22.61 -17.84 9.21
CA LEU A 257 -22.28 -16.68 10.03
C LEU A 257 -23.47 -16.19 10.86
N SER A 258 -23.16 -15.69 12.06
CA SER A 258 -24.11 -15.19 13.06
C SER A 258 -24.60 -13.79 12.69
N ASN A 259 -25.91 -13.54 12.81
CA ASN A 259 -26.55 -12.30 12.33
C ASN A 259 -26.60 -11.12 13.33
N ASN A 260 -26.01 -11.22 14.54
CA ASN A 260 -26.14 -10.20 15.59
C ASN A 260 -24.87 -10.10 16.47
N LEU A 261 -23.72 -9.84 15.85
CA LEU A 261 -22.47 -9.66 16.60
C LEU A 261 -22.27 -8.17 16.92
N PRO A 262 -22.00 -7.77 18.18
CA PRO A 262 -21.88 -6.37 18.57
C PRO A 262 -20.57 -5.70 18.14
N THR A 263 -19.50 -6.46 17.86
CA THR A 263 -18.18 -5.89 17.53
C THR A 263 -17.56 -6.50 16.29
N LEU A 264 -16.66 -5.74 15.66
CA LEU A 264 -15.88 -6.21 14.51
C LEU A 264 -14.98 -7.40 14.86
N GLU A 265 -14.37 -7.39 16.03
CA GLU A 265 -13.55 -8.50 16.53
C GLU A 265 -14.36 -9.80 16.65
N GLN A 266 -15.59 -9.72 17.15
CA GLN A 266 -16.47 -10.88 17.26
C GLN A 266 -16.92 -11.37 15.89
N PHE A 267 -17.22 -10.45 14.95
CA PHE A 267 -17.50 -10.79 13.56
C PHE A 267 -16.34 -11.51 12.87
N ASP A 268 -15.11 -11.01 13.06
CA ASP A 268 -13.92 -11.66 12.52
C ASP A 268 -13.69 -13.04 13.13
N SER A 269 -13.90 -13.18 14.44
CA SER A 269 -13.82 -14.47 15.14
C SER A 269 -14.83 -15.49 14.60
N ASP A 270 -16.06 -15.05 14.32
CA ASP A 270 -17.10 -15.91 13.71
C ASP A 270 -16.72 -16.31 12.28
N CYS A 271 -16.17 -15.38 11.48
CA CYS A 271 -15.63 -15.69 10.15
C CYS A 271 -14.48 -16.71 10.19
N MET A 272 -13.60 -16.61 11.19
CA MET A 272 -12.51 -17.57 11.38
C MET A 272 -13.01 -18.94 11.80
N ALA A 273 -13.95 -19.00 12.75
CA ALA A 273 -14.47 -20.25 13.29
C ALA A 273 -15.34 -21.01 12.28
N LYS A 274 -16.11 -20.30 11.45
CA LYS A 274 -17.04 -20.89 10.49
C LYS A 274 -16.51 -20.93 9.06
N ALA A 275 -15.24 -20.62 8.88
CA ALA A 275 -14.49 -20.80 7.66
C ALA A 275 -14.70 -22.19 7.03
N ASN A 276 -15.19 -22.25 5.78
CA ASN A 276 -15.23 -23.49 5.02
C ASN A 276 -13.86 -23.75 4.36
N SER A 277 -13.25 -24.91 4.64
CA SER A 277 -11.95 -25.30 4.09
C SER A 277 -11.97 -25.61 2.59
N SER A 278 -13.14 -25.89 2.01
CA SER A 278 -13.30 -26.16 0.58
C SER A 278 -13.17 -24.91 -0.30
N TYR A 279 -13.16 -23.71 0.28
CA TYR A 279 -13.08 -22.45 -0.45
C TYR A 279 -11.78 -21.71 -0.14
N LYS A 280 -11.10 -21.26 -1.21
CA LYS A 280 -9.96 -20.36 -1.07
C LYS A 280 -10.42 -18.97 -0.65
N ARG A 281 -9.63 -18.36 0.22
CA ARG A 281 -9.82 -16.99 0.72
C ARG A 281 -8.47 -16.31 0.75
N CYS A 282 -8.46 -15.03 0.43
CA CYS A 282 -7.26 -14.21 0.47
C CYS A 282 -7.51 -12.85 1.10
N GLU A 283 -6.44 -12.15 1.44
CA GLU A 283 -6.43 -10.71 1.66
C GLU A 283 -5.68 -10.04 0.51
N ILE A 284 -6.28 -9.00 -0.06
CA ILE A 284 -5.66 -8.15 -1.08
C ILE A 284 -5.02 -6.97 -0.38
N LEU A 285 -3.71 -6.83 -0.55
CA LEU A 285 -2.92 -5.75 0.02
C LEU A 285 -2.19 -4.98 -1.08
N ARG A 286 -1.98 -3.68 -0.85
CA ARG A 286 -1.06 -2.83 -1.66
C ARG A 286 -1.39 -2.84 -3.16
N LEU A 287 -2.66 -2.61 -3.52
CA LEU A 287 -3.02 -2.42 -4.92
C LEU A 287 -2.38 -1.13 -5.47
N THR A 288 -1.33 -1.32 -6.26
CA THR A 288 -0.55 -0.25 -6.88
C THR A 288 -0.91 -0.12 -8.34
N VAL A 289 -1.00 1.12 -8.84
CA VAL A 289 -1.16 1.43 -10.26
C VAL A 289 -0.08 2.41 -10.72
N CYS A 290 0.56 2.06 -11.82
CA CYS A 290 1.71 2.76 -12.37
C CYS A 290 1.28 3.51 -13.62
N GLY A 291 1.24 4.83 -13.55
CA GLY A 291 0.86 5.69 -14.66
C GLY A 291 0.85 7.15 -14.22
N ASN A 292 0.67 8.06 -15.17
CA ASN A 292 0.41 9.45 -14.81
C ASN A 292 -0.96 9.59 -14.13
N GLN A 293 -1.23 10.75 -13.52
CA GLN A 293 -2.44 10.98 -12.73
C GLN A 293 -3.76 10.65 -13.46
N ILE A 294 -3.81 10.91 -14.78
CA ILE A 294 -5.00 10.63 -15.60
C ILE A 294 -5.12 9.11 -15.89
N GLN A 295 -4.00 8.45 -16.15
CA GLN A 295 -3.94 7.00 -16.42
C GLN A 295 -4.24 6.18 -15.16
N GLN A 296 -3.81 6.62 -13.98
CA GLN A 296 -4.00 5.88 -12.73
C GLN A 296 -5.47 5.50 -12.49
N LEU A 297 -6.42 6.37 -12.83
CA LEU A 297 -7.84 6.06 -12.66
C LEU A 297 -8.33 4.92 -13.57
N TYR A 298 -7.86 4.91 -14.81
CA TYR A 298 -8.17 3.85 -15.77
C TYR A 298 -7.50 2.53 -15.37
N LEU A 299 -6.24 2.59 -15.00
CA LEU A 299 -5.50 1.41 -14.54
C LEU A 299 -6.09 0.84 -13.26
N LEU A 300 -6.59 1.68 -12.35
CA LEU A 300 -7.26 1.24 -11.12
C LEU A 300 -8.54 0.48 -11.44
N TYR A 301 -9.37 1.00 -12.35
CA TYR A 301 -10.54 0.30 -12.89
C TYR A 301 -10.16 -1.07 -13.46
N LEU A 302 -9.19 -1.08 -14.36
CA LEU A 302 -8.83 -2.29 -15.10
C LEU A 302 -8.16 -3.33 -14.20
N ALA A 303 -7.32 -2.89 -13.25
CA ALA A 303 -6.67 -3.76 -12.29
C ALA A 303 -7.68 -4.50 -11.41
N GLN A 304 -8.71 -3.81 -10.89
CA GLN A 304 -9.77 -4.47 -10.12
C GLN A 304 -10.55 -5.48 -10.97
N LYS A 305 -10.89 -5.11 -12.22
CA LYS A 305 -11.59 -6.00 -13.17
C LYS A 305 -10.79 -7.28 -13.44
N GLN A 306 -9.52 -7.12 -13.77
CA GLN A 306 -8.62 -8.22 -14.10
C GLN A 306 -8.29 -9.06 -12.86
N MET A 307 -8.11 -8.44 -11.70
CA MET A 307 -7.86 -9.16 -10.43
C MET A 307 -9.08 -9.99 -10.01
N ALA A 308 -10.28 -9.41 -10.08
CA ALA A 308 -11.51 -10.15 -9.80
C ALA A 308 -11.65 -11.39 -10.71
N LYS A 309 -11.30 -11.24 -11.99
CA LYS A 309 -11.28 -12.34 -12.94
C LYS A 309 -10.26 -13.42 -12.54
N GLN A 310 -9.01 -13.04 -12.24
CA GLN A 310 -7.97 -14.00 -11.83
C GLN A 310 -8.36 -14.73 -10.55
N LEU A 311 -8.83 -14.01 -9.52
CA LEU A 311 -9.28 -14.62 -8.27
C LEU A 311 -10.46 -15.58 -8.49
N ALA A 312 -11.41 -15.24 -9.36
CA ALA A 312 -12.53 -16.12 -9.68
C ALA A 312 -12.07 -17.37 -10.45
N GLN A 313 -11.08 -17.26 -11.34
CA GLN A 313 -10.50 -18.38 -12.08
C GLN A 313 -9.66 -19.30 -11.17
N SER A 314 -9.10 -18.77 -10.09
CA SER A 314 -8.34 -19.52 -9.09
C SER A 314 -9.20 -20.04 -7.93
N ASP A 315 -10.53 -20.03 -8.06
CA ASP A 315 -11.52 -20.53 -7.07
C ASP A 315 -11.49 -19.83 -5.70
N TYR A 316 -11.07 -18.57 -5.65
CA TYR A 316 -11.30 -17.75 -4.46
C TYR A 316 -12.79 -17.44 -4.31
N GLY A 317 -13.35 -17.73 -3.13
CA GLY A 317 -14.74 -17.40 -2.81
C GLY A 317 -14.88 -15.99 -2.26
N CYS A 318 -13.89 -15.53 -1.49
CA CYS A 318 -13.91 -14.26 -0.80
C CYS A 318 -12.51 -13.64 -0.70
N ALA A 319 -12.41 -12.32 -0.89
CA ALA A 319 -11.16 -11.58 -0.76
C ALA A 319 -11.32 -10.39 0.20
N TYR A 320 -10.55 -10.37 1.28
CA TYR A 320 -10.55 -9.31 2.28
C TYR A 320 -9.80 -8.09 1.77
N THR A 321 -10.28 -6.90 2.11
CA THR A 321 -9.69 -5.63 1.67
C THR A 321 -9.71 -4.58 2.76
N ILE A 322 -8.70 -3.70 2.74
CA ILE A 322 -8.63 -2.48 3.54
C ILE A 322 -8.50 -1.30 2.57
N ILE A 323 -9.43 -0.36 2.62
CA ILE A 323 -9.56 0.70 1.61
C ILE A 323 -9.76 2.05 2.28
N ASN A 324 -8.91 3.01 1.94
CA ASN A 324 -9.05 4.43 2.31
C ASN A 324 -9.31 5.32 1.08
N ASN A 325 -9.65 4.73 -0.08
CA ASN A 325 -9.90 5.45 -1.33
C ASN A 325 -11.41 5.65 -1.55
N PRO A 326 -11.94 6.89 -1.40
CA PRO A 326 -13.37 7.17 -1.54
C PRO A 326 -13.93 6.81 -2.92
N TRP A 327 -13.11 6.92 -3.97
CA TRP A 327 -13.54 6.63 -5.33
C TRP A 327 -13.87 5.14 -5.50
N LEU A 328 -13.05 4.26 -4.90
CA LEU A 328 -13.30 2.81 -4.90
C LEU A 328 -14.56 2.48 -4.10
N LEU A 329 -14.69 3.07 -2.91
CA LEU A 329 -15.83 2.81 -2.03
C LEU A 329 -17.15 3.27 -2.65
N ASN A 330 -17.18 4.45 -3.27
CA ASN A 330 -18.34 4.93 -4.02
C ASN A 330 -18.71 3.96 -5.14
N PHE A 331 -17.73 3.47 -5.91
CA PHE A 331 -17.98 2.49 -6.96
C PHE A 331 -18.55 1.18 -6.39
N TYR A 332 -17.98 0.65 -5.31
CA TYR A 332 -18.43 -0.61 -4.70
C TYR A 332 -19.85 -0.53 -4.15
N ALA A 333 -20.24 0.60 -3.57
CA ALA A 333 -21.60 0.81 -3.10
C ALA A 333 -22.66 0.82 -4.21
N GLN A 334 -22.25 1.04 -5.47
CA GLN A 334 -23.15 0.95 -6.63
C GLN A 334 -23.24 -0.47 -7.21
N LEU A 335 -22.48 -1.44 -6.69
CA LEU A 335 -22.57 -2.83 -7.14
C LEU A 335 -23.76 -3.52 -6.48
N GLU A 336 -24.55 -4.22 -7.29
CA GLU A 336 -25.70 -4.97 -6.81
C GLU A 336 -25.29 -6.29 -6.13
N GLY A 337 -26.23 -6.91 -5.41
CA GLY A 337 -26.08 -8.27 -4.89
C GLY A 337 -25.03 -8.41 -3.78
N ASN A 338 -24.65 -7.31 -3.12
CA ASN A 338 -23.57 -7.28 -2.13
C ASN A 338 -22.26 -7.86 -2.69
N ALA A 339 -21.96 -7.59 -3.96
CA ALA A 339 -20.68 -7.94 -4.60
C ALA A 339 -19.47 -7.52 -3.74
N TYR A 340 -19.62 -6.40 -3.02
CA TYR A 340 -18.74 -5.95 -1.97
C TYR A 340 -19.52 -5.79 -0.66
N VAL A 341 -18.96 -6.27 0.45
CA VAL A 341 -19.54 -6.09 1.79
C VAL A 341 -18.63 -5.22 2.65
N HIS A 342 -19.19 -4.20 3.31
CA HIS A 342 -18.48 -3.43 4.32
C HIS A 342 -18.53 -4.18 5.66
N CYS A 343 -17.37 -4.42 6.27
CA CYS A 343 -17.27 -5.08 7.56
C CYS A 343 -17.10 -4.07 8.68
N GLY A 344 -16.26 -3.04 8.49
CA GLY A 344 -16.06 -2.03 9.51
C GLY A 344 -15.34 -0.78 9.02
N SER A 345 -15.31 0.25 9.85
CA SER A 345 -14.62 1.51 9.55
C SER A 345 -13.94 2.13 10.76
N PHE A 346 -12.85 2.85 10.52
CA PHE A 346 -12.19 3.68 11.51
C PHE A 346 -11.55 4.91 10.86
N GLY A 347 -11.76 6.08 11.47
CA GLY A 347 -11.10 7.33 11.08
C GLY A 347 -9.69 7.39 11.64
N ILE A 348 -8.70 6.90 10.89
CA ILE A 348 -7.29 6.90 11.31
C ILE A 348 -6.85 8.33 11.57
N ASN A 349 -7.00 9.26 10.62
CA ASN A 349 -6.64 10.67 10.77
C ASN A 349 -7.87 11.58 10.85
N GLN A 350 -7.78 12.70 11.57
CA GLN A 350 -8.90 13.63 11.68
C GLN A 350 -9.06 14.41 10.37
N GLY A 351 -10.30 14.54 9.88
CA GLY A 351 -10.61 15.26 8.63
C GLY A 351 -10.35 14.49 7.34
N GLU A 352 -9.84 13.26 7.42
CA GLU A 352 -9.66 12.36 6.28
C GLU A 352 -10.85 11.40 6.12
N CYS A 353 -10.97 10.79 4.93
CA CYS A 353 -11.95 9.73 4.72
C CYS A 353 -11.63 8.53 5.63
N PRO A 354 -12.64 7.93 6.30
CA PRO A 354 -12.40 6.75 7.10
C PRO A 354 -11.77 5.63 6.29
N THR A 355 -10.95 4.81 6.96
CA THR A 355 -10.49 3.56 6.38
C THR A 355 -11.55 2.50 6.59
N TYR A 356 -11.89 1.75 5.55
CA TYR A 356 -12.91 0.71 5.56
C TYR A 356 -12.28 -0.66 5.39
N ARG A 357 -12.79 -1.61 6.17
CA ARG A 357 -12.59 -3.04 5.97
C ARG A 357 -13.80 -3.60 5.24
N GLY A 358 -13.56 -4.55 4.35
CA GLY A 358 -14.63 -5.22 3.63
C GLY A 358 -14.16 -6.47 2.93
N MET A 359 -15.06 -7.07 2.16
CA MET A 359 -14.78 -8.27 1.39
C MET A 359 -15.39 -8.22 0.01
N TRP A 360 -14.65 -8.70 -0.99
CA TRP A 360 -15.19 -9.03 -2.30
C TRP A 360 -15.82 -10.40 -2.22
N LEU A 361 -17.09 -10.51 -2.62
CA LEU A 361 -17.69 -11.81 -2.95
C LEU A 361 -17.24 -12.16 -4.37
N VAL A 362 -16.08 -12.78 -4.49
CA VAL A 362 -15.25 -12.81 -5.72
C VAL A 362 -16.04 -13.16 -6.98
N LYS A 363 -16.89 -14.19 -6.93
CA LYS A 363 -17.72 -14.59 -8.09
C LYS A 363 -18.73 -13.51 -8.50
N GLU A 364 -19.45 -12.94 -7.55
CA GLU A 364 -20.44 -11.89 -7.80
C GLU A 364 -19.77 -10.58 -8.21
N PHE A 365 -18.66 -10.23 -7.55
CA PHE A 365 -17.84 -9.08 -7.90
C PHE A 365 -17.31 -9.18 -9.33
N ASN A 366 -16.71 -10.30 -9.72
CA ASN A 366 -16.25 -10.53 -11.09
C ASN A 366 -17.43 -10.49 -12.10
N ARG A 367 -18.57 -11.10 -11.77
CA ARG A 367 -19.77 -11.09 -12.61
C ARG A 367 -20.23 -9.67 -12.90
N GLN A 368 -20.40 -8.84 -11.87
CA GLN A 368 -20.79 -7.44 -12.01
C GLN A 368 -19.75 -6.65 -12.83
N TYR A 369 -18.47 -6.80 -12.51
CA TYR A 369 -17.39 -6.05 -13.17
C TYR A 369 -17.24 -6.39 -14.67
N SER A 370 -17.58 -7.62 -15.07
CA SER A 370 -17.48 -8.07 -16.46
C SER A 370 -18.31 -7.22 -17.44
N TYR A 371 -19.42 -6.64 -16.96
CA TYR A 371 -20.32 -5.78 -17.73
C TYR A 371 -20.05 -4.28 -17.56
N ILE A 372 -19.00 -3.90 -16.82
CA ILE A 372 -18.68 -2.51 -16.53
C ILE A 372 -17.49 -2.09 -17.40
N ASN A 373 -17.72 -1.13 -18.29
CA ASN A 373 -16.66 -0.43 -19.01
C ASN A 373 -16.17 0.80 -18.21
N PHE A 374 -15.04 1.40 -18.63
CA PHE A 374 -14.47 2.54 -17.91
C PHE A 374 -15.41 3.76 -17.80
N LYS A 375 -16.25 4.00 -18.81
CA LYS A 375 -17.23 5.11 -18.76
C LYS A 375 -18.26 4.87 -17.66
N ARG A 376 -18.79 3.65 -17.56
CA ARG A 376 -19.75 3.25 -16.51
C ARG A 376 -19.11 3.28 -15.13
N TYR A 377 -17.89 2.75 -14.99
CA TYR A 377 -17.11 2.84 -13.75
C TYR A 377 -16.98 4.28 -13.25
N LYS A 378 -16.57 5.22 -14.11
CA LYS A 378 -16.47 6.64 -13.74
C LYS A 378 -17.81 7.24 -13.32
N SER A 379 -18.89 6.87 -14.01
CA SER A 379 -20.24 7.36 -13.68
C SER A 379 -20.67 6.89 -12.30
N MET A 380 -20.48 5.61 -11.99
CA MET A 380 -20.84 5.00 -10.70
C MET A 380 -20.01 5.61 -9.56
N ALA A 381 -18.69 5.71 -9.73
CA ALA A 381 -17.80 6.22 -8.69
C ALA A 381 -18.02 7.72 -8.35
N ARG A 382 -18.56 8.50 -9.29
CA ARG A 382 -18.90 9.92 -9.09
C ARG A 382 -20.17 10.12 -8.27
N GLN A 383 -21.05 9.12 -8.21
CA GLN A 383 -22.22 9.16 -7.34
C GLN A 383 -21.72 9.03 -5.92
N LYS A 384 -21.50 10.17 -5.25
CA LYS A 384 -21.08 10.19 -3.86
C LYS A 384 -22.09 9.40 -3.05
N ILE A 385 -21.60 8.46 -2.24
CA ILE A 385 -22.37 8.00 -1.09
C ILE A 385 -22.61 9.25 -0.24
N MET A 386 -23.87 9.71 -0.15
CA MET A 386 -24.25 10.57 0.97
C MET A 386 -23.91 9.76 2.21
N THR A 387 -22.95 10.25 2.97
CA THR A 387 -22.31 9.55 4.07
C THR A 387 -23.31 8.69 4.86
N LEU A 388 -22.92 7.45 5.16
CA LEU A 388 -23.52 6.58 6.19
C LEU A 388 -23.38 7.21 7.61
N GLU A 389 -23.27 8.53 7.72
CA GLU A 389 -23.15 9.33 8.94
C GLU A 389 -24.51 9.70 9.55
N LYS A 390 -25.61 9.04 9.15
CA LYS A 390 -26.91 9.21 9.80
C LYS A 390 -27.62 7.88 10.02
N SER A 391 -27.17 7.16 11.04
CA SER A 391 -28.05 6.30 11.82
C SER A 391 -27.63 6.29 13.30
N ASP A 392 -27.36 7.47 13.84
CA ASP A 392 -27.55 7.74 15.27
C ASP A 392 -28.64 8.80 15.35
N ALA A 393 -29.88 8.33 15.54
CA ALA A 393 -31.01 9.13 15.98
C ALA A 393 -31.32 8.74 17.42
#